data_AF-A0A1R4H4C8-F1
#
_entry.id   AF-A0A1R4H4C8-F1
#
_cell.length_a   1.000
_cell.length_b   1.000
_cell.length_c   1.000
_cell.angle_alpha   90.00
_cell.angle_beta   90.00
_cell.angle_gamma   90.00
#
_symmetry.space_group_name_H-M   'P 1'
#
loop_
_entity.id
_entity.type
_entity.pdbx_description
1 polymer ?
#
loop_
_entity_poly.entity_id
_entity_poly.type
_entity_poly.pdbx_seq_one_letter_code
_entity_poly.pdbx_strand_id
1 'polypeptide(L)'
;MAKFKRRVKELTGRSWGLSMKYRLYKLGQFLRGWVGYFGISQYYRPIPELDEWLRRRIRMCYCKQWRWPRTKVRNLRALGINLKAAIQHAVSSKSYWRMARTPAVQMALNNQWLKEQGLLSIKELWCKAQGYA
;
A
#
# COMPACT_ATOMS: atom_id res chain seq x y z
N MET A 1 -5.64 4.73 17.44
CA MET A 1 -5.21 4.07 16.17
C MET A 1 -6.37 3.44 15.38
N ALA A 2 -7.43 2.93 16.02
CA ALA A 2 -8.57 2.31 15.33
C ALA A 2 -9.28 3.24 14.32
N LYS A 3 -9.51 4.52 14.70
CA LYS A 3 -10.11 5.54 13.82
C LYS A 3 -9.29 5.76 12.54
N PHE A 4 -7.96 5.83 12.64
CA PHE A 4 -7.06 5.94 11.49
C PHE A 4 -7.19 4.73 10.56
N LYS A 5 -7.05 3.51 11.09
CA LYS A 5 -7.15 2.29 10.28
C LYS A 5 -8.52 2.19 9.60
N ARG A 6 -9.60 2.60 10.27
CA ARG A 6 -10.95 2.68 9.69
C ARG A 6 -11.03 3.70 8.55
N ARG A 7 -10.51 4.91 8.73
CA ARG A 7 -10.52 5.93 7.67
C ARG A 7 -9.70 5.52 6.45
N VAL A 8 -8.52 4.94 6.66
CA VAL A 8 -7.76 4.31 5.58
C VAL A 8 -8.57 3.18 4.95
N LYS A 9 -9.39 2.43 5.73
CA LYS A 9 -10.28 1.40 5.17
C LYS A 9 -11.31 1.92 4.20
N GLU A 10 -11.91 3.05 4.50
CA GLU A 10 -12.87 3.71 3.63
C GLU A 10 -12.18 4.21 2.34
N LEU A 11 -11.05 4.91 2.47
CA LEU A 11 -10.30 5.47 1.34
C LEU A 11 -9.64 4.42 0.44
N THR A 12 -9.44 3.20 0.93
CA THR A 12 -8.86 2.09 0.15
C THR A 12 -9.85 0.93 0.01
N GLY A 13 -11.15 1.26 0.01
CA GLY A 13 -12.24 0.32 -0.12
C GLY A 13 -12.16 -0.50 -1.41
N ARG A 14 -12.55 -1.79 -1.32
CA ARG A 14 -12.48 -2.74 -2.45
C ARG A 14 -13.54 -2.50 -3.53
N SER A 15 -14.67 -1.90 -3.16
CA SER A 15 -15.77 -1.55 -4.06
C SER A 15 -15.58 -0.21 -4.76
N TRP A 16 -14.55 0.55 -4.38
CA TRP A 16 -14.32 1.88 -4.92
C TRP A 16 -13.58 1.75 -6.27
N GLY A 17 -14.32 1.86 -7.37
CA GLY A 17 -13.85 1.74 -8.76
C GLY A 17 -12.96 2.88 -9.25
N LEU A 18 -12.10 3.41 -8.38
CA LEU A 18 -11.21 4.53 -8.69
C LEU A 18 -9.83 4.08 -9.15
N SER A 19 -9.18 4.95 -9.92
CA SER A 19 -7.79 4.77 -10.33
C SER A 19 -6.86 4.75 -9.10
N MET A 20 -5.76 4.00 -9.21
CA MET A 20 -4.76 3.95 -8.14
C MET A 20 -4.12 5.31 -7.88
N LYS A 21 -3.87 6.11 -8.93
CA LYS A 21 -3.34 7.47 -8.80
C LYS A 21 -4.24 8.34 -7.90
N TYR A 22 -5.56 8.33 -8.15
CA TYR A 22 -6.49 9.10 -7.33
C TYR A 22 -6.62 8.54 -5.91
N ARG A 23 -6.60 7.21 -5.75
CA ARG A 23 -6.59 6.56 -4.43
C ARG A 23 -5.38 7.00 -3.60
N LEU A 24 -4.18 7.01 -4.20
CA LEU A 24 -2.95 7.45 -3.55
C LEU A 24 -2.99 8.96 -3.25
N TYR A 25 -3.53 9.77 -4.15
CA TYR A 25 -3.73 11.20 -3.93
C TYR A 25 -4.61 11.47 -2.70
N LYS A 26 -5.81 10.88 -2.64
CA LYS A 26 -6.74 11.04 -1.50
C LYS A 26 -6.16 10.50 -0.21
N LEU A 27 -5.47 9.36 -0.28
CA LEU A 27 -4.75 8.81 0.86
C LEU A 27 -3.67 9.80 1.34
N GLY A 28 -2.88 10.37 0.43
CA GLY A 28 -1.83 11.34 0.75
C GLY A 28 -2.36 12.60 1.43
N GLN A 29 -3.49 13.14 0.96
CA GLN A 29 -4.17 14.26 1.63
C GLN A 29 -4.53 13.91 3.08
N PHE A 30 -5.12 12.74 3.29
CA PHE A 30 -5.47 12.27 4.63
C PHE A 30 -4.25 12.06 5.52
N LEU A 31 -3.19 11.43 5.01
CA LEU A 31 -1.97 11.15 5.79
C LEU A 31 -1.28 12.44 6.24
N ARG A 32 -1.16 13.45 5.36
CA ARG A 32 -0.56 14.75 5.71
C ARG A 32 -1.35 15.45 6.81
N GLY A 33 -2.68 15.52 6.69
CA GLY A 33 -3.52 16.13 7.74
C GLY A 33 -3.46 15.35 9.06
N TRP A 34 -3.45 14.02 8.99
CA TRP A 34 -3.35 13.17 10.18
C TRP A 34 -2.02 13.35 10.90
N VAL A 35 -0.89 13.35 10.17
CA VAL A 35 0.44 13.59 10.75
C VAL A 35 0.57 15.03 11.24
N GLY A 36 0.00 16.02 10.55
CA GLY A 36 0.02 17.41 11.04
C GLY A 36 -0.64 17.58 12.40
N TYR A 37 -1.74 16.85 12.66
CA TYR A 37 -2.45 16.92 13.94
C TYR A 37 -1.84 16.00 15.02
N PHE A 38 -1.52 14.76 14.67
CA PHE A 38 -1.07 13.76 15.64
C PHE A 38 0.46 13.66 15.78
N GLY A 39 1.23 14.24 14.85
CA GLY A 39 2.70 14.22 14.82
C GLY A 39 3.36 14.84 16.04
N ILE A 40 2.68 15.80 16.66
CA ILE A 40 3.16 16.53 17.85
C ILE A 40 2.86 15.74 19.13
N SER A 41 1.80 14.92 19.14
CA SER A 41 1.23 14.34 20.36
C SER A 41 1.43 12.84 20.54
N GLN A 42 1.67 12.06 19.48
CA GLN A 42 1.82 10.61 19.62
C GLN A 42 3.27 10.16 19.74
N TYR A 43 3.44 9.00 20.37
CA TYR A 43 4.71 8.33 20.51
C TYR A 43 5.10 7.63 19.19
N TYR A 44 6.41 7.56 18.88
CA TYR A 44 6.91 7.05 17.58
C TYR A 44 6.76 5.52 17.40
N ARG A 45 6.77 4.73 18.49
CA ARG A 45 6.77 3.25 18.42
C ARG A 45 5.71 2.61 17.48
N PRO A 46 4.44 3.04 17.43
CA PRO A 46 3.43 2.45 16.52
C PRO A 46 3.58 2.86 15.03
N ILE A 47 4.42 3.85 14.70
CA ILE A 47 4.48 4.42 13.34
C ILE A 47 5.04 3.44 12.31
N PRO A 48 6.14 2.70 12.56
CA PRO A 48 6.66 1.71 11.60
C PRO A 48 5.65 0.62 11.27
N GLU A 49 4.99 0.04 12.27
CA GLU A 49 3.96 -1.00 12.08
C GLU A 49 2.77 -0.47 11.26
N LEU A 50 2.40 0.80 11.48
CA LEU A 50 1.31 1.44 10.77
C LEU A 50 1.66 1.66 9.29
N ASP A 51 2.90 2.06 9.02
CA ASP A 51 3.44 2.24 7.67
C ASP A 51 3.51 0.91 6.91
N GLU A 52 3.97 -0.16 7.55
CA GLU A 52 3.97 -1.51 6.99
C GLU A 52 2.56 -2.01 6.67
N TRP A 53 1.63 -1.82 7.60
CA TRP A 53 0.23 -2.15 7.40
C TRP A 53 -0.38 -1.39 6.21
N LEU A 54 -0.05 -0.10 6.08
CA LEU A 54 -0.48 0.74 4.96
C LEU A 54 0.09 0.23 3.62
N ARG A 55 1.39 -0.06 3.56
CA ARG A 55 2.04 -0.60 2.35
C ARG A 55 1.42 -1.92 1.92
N ARG A 56 1.23 -2.87 2.85
CA ARG A 56 0.54 -4.14 2.58
C ARG A 56 -0.87 -3.90 2.03
N ARG A 57 -1.55 -2.90 2.55
CA ARG A 57 -2.88 -2.57 2.09
C ARG A 57 -2.93 -2.04 0.67
N ILE A 58 -2.00 -1.16 0.30
CA ILE A 58 -1.90 -0.66 -1.06
C ILE A 58 -1.56 -1.81 -2.03
N ARG A 59 -0.67 -2.74 -1.63
CA ARG A 59 -0.43 -3.97 -2.41
C ARG A 59 -1.70 -4.78 -2.63
N MET A 60 -2.54 -4.93 -1.60
CA MET A 60 -3.85 -5.58 -1.74
C MET A 60 -4.74 -4.86 -2.78
N CYS A 61 -4.75 -3.52 -2.79
CA CYS A 61 -5.50 -2.75 -3.78
C CYS A 61 -5.02 -3.00 -5.21
N TYR A 62 -3.71 -3.05 -5.45
CA TYR A 62 -3.15 -3.43 -6.75
C TYR A 62 -3.55 -4.86 -7.14
N CYS A 63 -3.39 -5.83 -6.23
CA CYS A 63 -3.81 -7.21 -6.46
C CYS A 63 -5.30 -7.34 -6.80
N LYS A 64 -6.15 -6.47 -6.24
CA LYS A 64 -7.59 -6.43 -6.55
C LYS A 64 -7.87 -5.78 -7.90
N GLN A 65 -7.16 -4.70 -8.22
CA GLN A 65 -7.27 -4.02 -9.52
C GLN A 65 -6.86 -4.94 -10.66
N TRP A 66 -5.82 -5.75 -10.46
CA TRP A 66 -5.43 -6.81 -11.39
C TRP A 66 -6.37 -8.01 -11.23
N ARG A 67 -7.65 -7.83 -11.60
CA ARG A 67 -8.70 -8.84 -11.37
C ARG A 67 -8.39 -10.15 -12.07
N TRP A 68 -7.97 -10.09 -13.33
CA TRP A 68 -7.81 -11.26 -14.19
C TRP A 68 -6.41 -11.87 -14.08
N PRO A 69 -6.28 -13.22 -14.12
CA PRO A 69 -4.98 -13.89 -14.06
C PRO A 69 -4.02 -13.39 -15.15
N ARG A 70 -4.51 -13.21 -16.39
CA ARG A 70 -3.72 -12.67 -17.51
C ARG A 70 -3.11 -11.30 -17.19
N THR A 71 -3.90 -10.40 -16.62
CA THR A 71 -3.45 -9.05 -16.21
C THR A 71 -2.43 -9.12 -15.06
N LYS A 72 -2.65 -10.00 -14.07
CA LYS A 72 -1.68 -10.19 -12.98
C LYS A 72 -0.35 -10.70 -13.49
N VAL A 73 -0.35 -11.74 -14.33
CA VAL A 73 0.89 -12.30 -14.90
C VAL A 73 1.63 -11.22 -15.70
N ARG A 74 0.93 -10.49 -16.57
CA ARG A 74 1.53 -9.39 -17.34
C ARG A 74 2.20 -8.35 -16.44
N ASN A 75 1.50 -7.88 -15.41
CA ASN A 75 2.03 -6.83 -14.53
C ASN A 75 3.16 -7.34 -13.63
N LEU A 76 3.05 -8.56 -13.07
CA LEU A 76 4.12 -9.15 -12.27
C LEU A 76 5.38 -9.38 -13.10
N ARG A 77 5.24 -9.83 -14.35
CA ARG A 77 6.36 -10.01 -15.28
C ARG A 77 7.00 -8.67 -15.66
N ALA A 78 6.20 -7.63 -15.90
CA ALA A 78 6.71 -6.27 -16.15
C ALA A 78 7.49 -5.70 -14.95
N LEU A 79 7.18 -6.16 -13.73
CA LEU A 79 7.88 -5.80 -12.49
C LEU A 79 9.04 -6.76 -12.15
N GLY A 80 9.50 -7.58 -13.11
CA GLY A 80 10.68 -8.42 -12.97
C GLY A 80 10.46 -9.77 -12.28
N ILE A 81 9.22 -10.19 -12.02
CA ILE A 81 8.94 -11.53 -11.47
C ILE A 81 9.04 -12.58 -12.59
N ASN A 82 9.71 -13.70 -12.28
CA ASN A 82 9.80 -14.82 -13.20
C ASN A 82 8.40 -15.36 -13.60
N LEU A 83 8.29 -15.92 -14.80
CA LEU A 83 6.99 -16.34 -15.35
C LEU A 83 6.28 -17.40 -14.49
N LYS A 84 7.04 -18.38 -13.98
CA LYS A 84 6.51 -19.49 -13.17
C LYS A 84 5.85 -18.99 -11.88
N ALA A 85 6.54 -18.13 -11.13
CA ALA A 85 6.03 -17.51 -9.91
C ALA A 85 4.88 -16.56 -10.23
N ALA A 86 4.97 -15.77 -11.30
CA ALA A 86 3.89 -14.88 -11.72
C ALA A 86 2.59 -15.66 -11.98
N ILE A 87 2.66 -16.79 -12.69
CA ILE A 87 1.51 -17.68 -12.94
C ILE A 87 0.98 -18.25 -11.63
N GLN A 88 1.84 -18.83 -10.79
CA GLN A 88 1.46 -19.43 -9.51
C GLN A 88 0.70 -18.43 -8.61
N HIS A 89 1.18 -17.18 -8.56
CA HIS A 89 0.53 -16.13 -7.78
C HIS A 89 -0.72 -15.57 -8.45
N ALA A 90 -0.81 -15.56 -9.78
CA ALA A 90 -1.96 -15.05 -10.51
C ALA A 90 -3.20 -15.95 -10.38
N VAL A 91 -3.01 -17.27 -10.46
CA VAL A 91 -4.09 -18.28 -10.41
C VAL A 91 -4.48 -18.69 -8.99
N SER A 92 -3.72 -18.24 -7.98
CA SER A 92 -4.00 -18.61 -6.59
C SER A 92 -5.39 -18.17 -6.14
N SER A 93 -6.12 -19.08 -5.49
CA SER A 93 -7.42 -18.83 -4.83
C SER A 93 -7.31 -18.06 -3.51
N LYS A 94 -6.10 -17.73 -3.07
CA LYS A 94 -5.86 -17.00 -1.82
C LYS A 94 -6.45 -15.58 -1.89
N SER A 95 -6.98 -15.11 -0.76
CA SER A 95 -7.53 -13.76 -0.64
C SER A 95 -6.49 -12.68 -0.94
N TYR A 96 -6.92 -11.53 -1.48
CA TYR A 96 -6.01 -10.43 -1.84
C TYR A 96 -5.14 -9.95 -0.66
N TRP A 97 -5.67 -9.97 0.56
CA TRP A 97 -4.91 -9.60 1.76
C TRP A 97 -3.81 -10.61 2.09
N ARG A 98 -4.06 -11.91 1.84
CA ARG A 98 -3.05 -12.97 1.97
C ARG A 98 -2.00 -12.84 0.86
N MET A 99 -2.43 -12.57 -0.37
CA MET A 99 -1.55 -12.35 -1.52
C MET A 99 -0.64 -11.12 -1.34
N ALA A 100 -1.14 -10.04 -0.76
CA ALA A 100 -0.33 -8.84 -0.49
C ALA A 100 0.86 -9.08 0.44
N ARG A 101 0.88 -10.19 1.19
CA ARG A 101 2.00 -10.59 2.06
C ARG A 101 2.99 -11.53 1.39
N THR A 102 2.68 -12.11 0.22
CA THR A 102 3.56 -13.13 -0.38
C THR A 102 4.85 -12.50 -0.93
N PRO A 103 6.00 -13.19 -0.87
CA PRO A 103 7.29 -12.66 -1.31
C PRO A 103 7.26 -12.11 -2.73
N ALA A 104 6.67 -12.81 -3.70
CA ALA A 104 6.60 -12.34 -5.08
C ALA A 104 5.85 -11.00 -5.24
N VAL A 105 4.82 -10.75 -4.42
CA VAL A 105 4.08 -9.47 -4.46
C VAL A 105 4.87 -8.38 -3.76
N GLN A 106 5.60 -8.70 -2.68
CA GLN A 106 6.47 -7.73 -2.02
C GLN A 106 7.67 -7.36 -2.89
N MET A 107 8.23 -8.32 -3.65
CA MET A 107 9.29 -8.08 -4.61
C MET A 107 8.80 -7.25 -5.81
N ALA A 108 7.66 -7.62 -6.39
CA ALA A 108 7.08 -6.88 -7.52
C ALA A 108 6.66 -5.46 -7.12
N LEU A 109 5.94 -5.34 -6.01
CA LEU A 109 5.45 -4.07 -5.46
C LEU A 109 6.34 -3.68 -4.28
N ASN A 110 7.64 -3.52 -4.54
CA ASN A 110 8.60 -3.16 -3.50
C ASN A 110 8.35 -1.74 -2.96
N ASN A 111 9.01 -1.38 -1.85
CA ASN A 111 8.76 -0.11 -1.18
C ASN A 111 9.15 1.09 -2.05
N GLN A 112 10.22 0.96 -2.84
CA GLN A 112 10.69 1.99 -3.76
C GLN A 112 9.66 2.24 -4.86
N TRP A 113 9.18 1.18 -5.52
CA TRP A 113 8.16 1.25 -6.54
C TRP A 113 6.87 1.89 -5.99
N LEU A 114 6.44 1.53 -4.77
CA LEU A 114 5.30 2.18 -4.14
C LEU A 114 5.52 3.68 -3.92
N LYS A 115 6.73 4.09 -3.54
CA LYS A 115 7.10 5.51 -3.38
C LYS A 115 7.07 6.24 -4.72
N GLU A 116 7.61 5.63 -5.78
CA GLU A 116 7.57 6.15 -7.16
C GLU A 116 6.13 6.31 -7.68
N GLN A 117 5.22 5.41 -7.31
CA GLN A 117 3.78 5.56 -7.62
C GLN A 117 3.10 6.68 -6.82
N GLY A 118 3.78 7.30 -5.85
CA GLY A 118 3.27 8.40 -5.04
C GLY A 118 2.67 7.97 -3.68
N LEU A 119 2.97 6.78 -3.18
CA LEU A 119 2.64 6.42 -1.80
C LEU A 119 3.56 7.16 -0.82
N LEU A 120 2.99 8.02 0.01
CA LEU A 120 3.72 8.69 1.09
C LEU A 120 4.01 7.69 2.22
N SER A 121 5.24 7.71 2.74
CA SER A 121 5.57 7.00 3.97
C SER A 121 5.11 7.80 5.19
N ILE A 122 4.41 7.14 6.11
CA ILE A 122 3.98 7.75 7.38
C ILE A 122 5.22 8.10 8.21
N LYS A 123 6.24 7.23 8.19
CA LYS A 123 7.50 7.45 8.91
C LYS A 123 8.20 8.72 8.43
N GLU A 124 8.33 8.91 7.12
CA GLU A 124 8.97 10.11 6.55
C GLU A 124 8.20 11.38 6.91
N LEU A 125 6.87 11.36 6.79
CA LEU A 125 6.02 12.48 7.19
C LEU A 125 6.16 12.80 8.69
N TRP A 126 6.28 11.77 9.51
CA TRP A 126 6.42 11.88 10.95
C TRP A 126 7.75 12.54 11.35
N CYS A 127 8.87 12.05 10.80
CA CYS A 127 10.19 12.64 11.03
C CYS A 127 10.22 14.12 10.62
N LYS A 128 9.61 14.45 9.48
CA LYS A 128 9.48 15.84 9.02
C LYS A 128 8.66 16.71 9.97
N ALA A 129 7.56 16.18 10.53
CA ALA A 129 6.72 16.92 11.47
C ALA A 129 7.41 17.19 12.81
N GLN A 130 8.39 16.35 13.19
CA GLN A 130 9.19 16.52 14.41
C GLN A 130 10.47 17.35 14.20
N GLY A 131 10.73 17.83 12.98
CA GLY A 131 11.90 18.67 12.69
C GLY A 131 13.21 17.90 12.50
N TYR A 132 13.18 16.56 12.36
CA TYR A 132 14.36 15.74 12.08
C TYR A 132 14.76 15.78 10.59
N ALA A 133 14.73 16.97 9.97
CA ALA A 133 14.99 17.15 8.55
C ALA A 133 16.40 16.70 8.14
#